data_AF-A0A526YHS7-F1
#
_entry.id   AF-A0A526YHS7-F1
#
_cell.length_a   1.000
_cell.length_b   1.000
_cell.length_c   1.000
_cell.angle_alpha   90.00
_cell.angle_beta   90.00
_cell.angle_gamma   90.00
#
_symmetry.space_group_name_H-M   'P 1'
#
loop_
_entity.id
_entity.type
_entity.pdbx_description
1 polymer ?
#
loop_
_entity_poly.entity_id
_entity_poly.type
_entity_poly.pdbx_seq_one_letter_code
_entity_poly.pdbx_strand_id
1 'polypeptide(L)'
;PHMEFGARHIIFSISKSLTAILAGILEGEGVFDPQAPVTRYLPEAAGSAYGDASVRHVLDMGVSLDFEEAYLDPESAFARYRRATLWNPGGGTESLADFILTLQRLAEPHGRTFRYRSPNSDLLGILIERASGQRFAE
;
A
#
# COMPACT_ATOMS: atom_id res chain seq x y z
N PRO A 1 -5.55 0.13 -33.50
CA PRO A 1 -4.72 0.53 -32.33
C PRO A 1 -4.35 2.02 -32.39
N HIS A 2 -4.85 2.82 -31.45
CA HIS A 2 -4.70 4.30 -31.44
C HIS A 2 -3.45 4.79 -30.70
N MET A 3 -2.47 3.93 -30.43
CA MET A 3 -1.27 4.26 -29.65
C MET A 3 -0.04 4.16 -30.53
N GLU A 4 0.81 5.19 -30.49
CA GLU A 4 2.09 5.22 -31.18
C GLU A 4 3.09 4.24 -30.56
N PHE A 5 3.97 3.68 -31.37
CA PHE A 5 5.06 2.84 -30.88
C PHE A 5 5.98 3.64 -29.94
N GLY A 6 6.24 3.10 -28.74
CA GLY A 6 7.08 3.76 -27.73
C GLY A 6 6.33 4.75 -26.82
N ALA A 7 5.04 5.01 -27.04
CA ALA A 7 4.25 5.82 -26.13
C ALA A 7 4.10 5.14 -24.77
N ARG A 8 4.12 5.93 -23.68
CA ARG A 8 3.87 5.42 -22.32
C ARG A 8 2.41 5.06 -22.15
N HIS A 9 2.15 3.97 -21.43
CA HIS A 9 0.81 3.54 -21.06
C HIS A 9 0.72 3.31 -19.55
N ILE A 10 -0.46 3.55 -18.97
CA ILE A 10 -0.71 3.23 -17.57
C ILE A 10 -0.57 1.71 -17.36
N ILE A 11 0.21 1.33 -16.35
CA ILE A 11 0.52 -0.08 -16.08
C ILE A 11 -0.30 -0.66 -14.92
N PHE A 12 -1.14 0.18 -14.28
CA PHE A 12 -1.96 -0.18 -13.13
C PHE A 12 -1.15 -1.00 -12.10
N SER A 13 -1.62 -2.21 -11.78
CA SER A 13 -1.05 -3.01 -10.70
C SER A 13 0.28 -3.69 -11.04
N ILE A 14 0.80 -3.53 -12.26
CA ILE A 14 2.22 -3.86 -12.54
C ILE A 14 3.14 -2.98 -11.69
N SER A 15 2.73 -1.75 -11.36
CA SER A 15 3.49 -0.88 -10.45
C SER A 15 3.78 -1.53 -9.10
N LYS A 16 2.88 -2.39 -8.59
CA LYS A 16 3.06 -3.09 -7.30
C LYS A 16 4.29 -4.02 -7.32
N SER A 17 4.55 -4.66 -8.46
CA SER A 17 5.75 -5.49 -8.65
C SER A 17 7.02 -4.65 -8.64
N LEU A 18 7.00 -3.44 -9.23
CA LEU A 18 8.14 -2.52 -9.17
C LEU A 18 8.40 -2.05 -7.74
N THR A 19 7.35 -1.71 -6.97
CA THR A 19 7.45 -1.40 -5.54
C THR A 19 8.08 -2.55 -4.74
N ALA A 20 7.66 -3.80 -5.00
CA ALA A 20 8.23 -4.97 -4.32
C ALA A 20 9.71 -5.22 -4.70
N ILE A 21 10.11 -4.94 -5.94
CA ILE A 21 11.51 -5.01 -6.37
C ILE A 21 12.36 -4.00 -5.58
N LEU A 22 11.88 -2.76 -5.42
CA LEU A 22 12.59 -1.75 -4.61
C LEU A 22 12.75 -2.19 -3.15
N ALA A 23 11.70 -2.77 -2.55
CA ALA A 23 11.80 -3.33 -1.20
C ALA A 23 12.88 -4.43 -1.11
N GLY A 24 12.95 -5.32 -2.11
CA GLY A 24 13.97 -6.37 -2.17
C GLY A 24 15.40 -5.85 -2.37
N ILE A 25 15.57 -4.75 -3.12
CA ILE A 25 16.87 -4.07 -3.26
C ILE A 25 17.31 -3.52 -1.89
N LEU A 26 16.43 -2.78 -1.20
CA LEU A 26 16.75 -2.21 0.11
C LEU A 26 16.96 -3.29 1.20
N GLU A 27 16.31 -4.45 1.07
CA GLU A 27 16.59 -5.62 1.90
C GLU A 27 18.02 -6.14 1.66
N GLY A 28 18.41 -6.31 0.39
CA GLY A 28 19.78 -6.70 0.02
C GLY A 28 20.85 -5.73 0.51
N GLU A 29 20.51 -4.45 0.64
CA GLU A 29 21.39 -3.40 1.19
C GLU A 29 21.37 -3.32 2.73
N GLY A 30 20.51 -4.09 3.40
CA GLY A 30 20.39 -4.09 4.86
C GLY A 30 19.67 -2.87 5.45
N VAL A 31 18.98 -2.08 4.63
CA VAL A 31 18.23 -0.88 5.03
C VAL A 31 16.78 -1.23 5.39
N PHE A 32 16.24 -2.28 4.77
CA PHE A 32 14.86 -2.73 4.92
C PHE A 32 14.78 -4.17 5.42
N ASP A 33 13.98 -4.44 6.45
CA ASP A 33 13.80 -5.76 7.03
C ASP A 33 12.35 -6.22 6.87
N PRO A 34 12.07 -7.18 5.96
CA PRO A 34 10.72 -7.71 5.80
C PRO A 34 10.16 -8.38 7.06
N GLN A 35 10.99 -8.85 7.98
CA GLN A 35 10.52 -9.48 9.22
C GLN A 35 10.18 -8.47 10.32
N ALA A 36 10.61 -7.21 10.16
CA ALA A 36 10.30 -6.17 11.12
C ALA A 36 8.78 -5.86 11.17
N PRO A 37 8.27 -5.40 12.32
CA PRO A 37 6.92 -4.84 12.39
C PRO A 37 6.84 -3.57 11.54
N VAL A 38 5.67 -3.32 10.94
CA VAL A 38 5.40 -2.10 10.15
C VAL A 38 5.73 -0.83 10.95
N THR A 39 5.41 -0.84 12.24
CA THR A 39 5.63 0.28 13.17
C THR A 39 7.11 0.63 13.39
N ARG A 40 8.05 -0.22 12.97
CA ARG A 40 9.48 0.14 12.91
C ARG A 40 9.73 1.30 11.96
N TYR A 41 9.05 1.31 10.82
CA TYR A 41 9.24 2.31 9.75
C TYR A 41 8.15 3.39 9.79
N LEU A 42 6.95 3.05 10.29
CA LEU A 42 5.81 3.95 10.35
C LEU A 42 5.12 3.86 11.73
N PRO A 43 5.68 4.50 12.77
CA PRO A 43 5.14 4.43 14.14
C PRO A 43 3.66 4.83 14.25
N GLU A 44 3.21 5.77 13.43
CA GLU A 44 1.82 6.23 13.35
C GLU A 44 0.84 5.13 12.90
N ALA A 45 1.32 3.99 12.40
CA ALA A 45 0.48 2.86 12.02
C ALA A 45 -0.10 2.06 13.20
N ALA A 46 0.33 2.32 14.44
CA ALA A 46 -0.01 1.52 15.61
C ALA A 46 -1.54 1.36 15.87
N GLY A 47 -2.35 2.35 15.48
CA GLY A 47 -3.82 2.31 15.63
C GLY A 47 -4.59 1.75 14.43
N SER A 48 -3.90 1.27 13.41
CA SER A 48 -4.49 0.76 12.16
C SER A 48 -4.41 -0.75 12.08
N ALA A 49 -4.97 -1.33 11.02
CA ALA A 49 -4.81 -2.74 10.66
C ALA A 49 -3.35 -3.19 10.53
N TYR A 50 -2.42 -2.26 10.35
CA TYR A 50 -1.01 -2.54 10.13
C TYR A 50 -0.18 -2.48 11.42
N GLY A 51 -0.75 -2.03 12.53
CA GLY A 51 -0.02 -1.73 13.77
C GLY A 51 0.77 -2.91 14.35
N ASP A 52 0.25 -4.14 14.18
CA ASP A 52 0.90 -5.39 14.60
C ASP A 52 1.21 -6.33 13.42
N ALA A 53 1.16 -5.84 12.18
CA ALA A 53 1.62 -6.58 11.01
C ALA A 53 3.14 -6.49 10.85
N SER A 54 3.76 -7.53 10.29
CA SER A 54 5.12 -7.43 9.75
C SER A 54 5.10 -6.84 8.34
N VAL A 55 6.22 -6.30 7.91
CA VAL A 55 6.43 -5.86 6.52
C VAL A 55 6.21 -7.02 5.54
N ARG A 56 6.58 -8.25 5.92
CA ARG A 56 6.35 -9.46 5.13
C ARG A 56 4.86 -9.70 4.87
N HIS A 57 4.00 -9.46 5.86
CA HIS A 57 2.55 -9.56 5.65
C HIS A 57 2.05 -8.55 4.61
N VAL A 58 2.64 -7.34 4.59
CA VAL A 58 2.32 -6.31 3.58
C VAL A 58 2.74 -6.76 2.19
N LEU A 59 3.99 -7.23 2.05
CA LEU A 59 4.56 -7.74 0.79
C LEU A 59 3.73 -8.90 0.21
N ASP A 60 3.33 -9.85 1.05
CA ASP A 60 2.64 -11.07 0.64
C ASP A 60 1.12 -10.89 0.48
N MET A 61 0.60 -9.66 0.62
CA MET A 61 -0.85 -9.40 0.65
C MET A 61 -1.57 -10.25 1.72
N GLY A 62 -0.88 -10.52 2.83
CA GLY A 62 -1.34 -11.34 3.95
C GLY A 62 -1.84 -10.50 5.13
N VAL A 63 -1.94 -9.18 5.00
CA VAL A 63 -2.54 -8.35 6.05
C VAL A 63 -4.03 -8.67 6.14
N SER A 64 -4.47 -9.07 7.33
CA SER A 64 -5.89 -9.12 7.71
C SER A 64 -6.47 -7.69 7.66
N LEU A 65 -7.09 -7.32 6.55
CA LEU A 65 -7.48 -5.95 6.27
C LEU A 65 -8.97 -5.89 5.94
N ASP A 66 -9.73 -5.15 6.75
CA ASP A 66 -11.15 -4.88 6.51
C ASP A 66 -11.31 -3.76 5.49
N PHE A 67 -11.04 -4.11 4.24
CA PHE A 67 -11.13 -3.24 3.08
C PHE A 67 -11.59 -4.09 1.91
N GLU A 68 -12.61 -3.68 1.18
CA GLU A 68 -13.05 -4.34 -0.05
C GLU A 68 -12.83 -3.42 -1.25
N GLU A 69 -12.27 -3.96 -2.34
CA GLU A 69 -12.12 -3.21 -3.60
C GLU A 69 -13.43 -3.21 -4.40
N ALA A 70 -14.47 -2.57 -3.85
CA ALA A 70 -15.77 -2.43 -4.48
C ALA A 70 -15.73 -1.33 -5.58
N TYR A 71 -15.20 -1.68 -6.76
CA TYR A 71 -14.92 -0.75 -7.87
C TYR A 71 -16.12 0.08 -8.35
N LEU A 72 -17.35 -0.40 -8.16
CA LEU A 72 -18.57 0.20 -8.68
C LEU A 72 -19.39 0.93 -7.60
N ASP A 73 -19.02 0.81 -6.32
CA ASP A 73 -19.75 1.43 -5.22
C ASP A 73 -19.12 2.79 -4.87
N PRO A 74 -19.80 3.92 -5.15
CA PRO A 74 -19.28 5.27 -4.92
C PRO A 74 -19.16 5.66 -3.44
N GLU A 75 -19.83 4.92 -2.55
CA GLU A 75 -19.85 5.16 -1.11
C GLU A 75 -18.90 4.21 -0.34
N SER A 76 -18.28 3.26 -1.05
CA SER A 76 -17.37 2.30 -0.45
C SER A 76 -16.08 2.93 0.10
N ALA A 77 -15.41 2.21 1.00
CA ALA A 77 -14.04 2.53 1.40
C ALA A 77 -13.10 2.61 0.18
N PHE A 78 -13.35 1.83 -0.88
CA PHE A 78 -12.58 1.89 -2.12
C PHE A 78 -12.79 3.21 -2.89
N ALA A 79 -14.01 3.76 -2.91
CA ALA A 79 -14.25 5.07 -3.50
C ALA A 79 -13.56 6.19 -2.70
N ARG A 80 -13.57 6.11 -1.36
CA ARG A 80 -12.79 7.03 -0.50
C ARG A 80 -11.28 6.89 -0.76
N TYR A 81 -10.76 5.68 -0.86
CA TYR A 81 -9.37 5.39 -1.26
C TYR A 81 -9.03 6.05 -2.59
N ARG A 82 -9.86 5.89 -3.64
CA ARG A 82 -9.62 6.51 -4.94
C ARG A 82 -9.66 8.04 -4.94
N ARG A 83 -10.40 8.64 -4.00
CA ARG A 83 -10.37 10.10 -3.78
C ARG A 83 -9.09 10.52 -3.04
N ALA A 84 -8.67 9.76 -2.03
CA ALA A 84 -7.42 10.00 -1.30
C ALA A 84 -6.16 9.84 -2.18
N THR A 85 -6.21 8.99 -3.21
CA THR A 85 -5.15 8.87 -4.24
C THR A 85 -5.25 9.94 -5.34
N LEU A 86 -6.25 10.82 -5.29
CA LEU A 86 -6.57 11.83 -6.33
C LEU A 86 -6.92 11.25 -7.71
N TRP A 87 -7.25 9.95 -7.79
CA TRP A 87 -7.70 9.32 -9.04
C TRP A 87 -9.14 9.69 -9.41
N ASN A 88 -9.96 10.01 -8.41
CA ASN A 88 -11.33 10.45 -8.60
C ASN A 88 -11.54 11.86 -8.05
N PRO A 89 -12.29 12.72 -8.76
CA PRO A 89 -12.65 14.05 -8.26
C PRO A 89 -13.59 13.96 -7.04
N GLY A 90 -13.78 15.09 -6.35
CA GLY A 90 -14.71 15.18 -5.22
C GLY A 90 -14.14 14.72 -3.87
N GLY A 91 -12.81 14.61 -3.75
CA GLY A 91 -12.12 14.30 -2.51
C GLY A 91 -12.14 15.43 -1.49
N GLY A 92 -11.88 15.08 -0.22
CA GLY A 92 -11.60 16.02 0.86
C GLY A 92 -10.10 16.34 0.97
N THR A 93 -9.66 16.87 2.10
CA THR A 93 -8.24 17.15 2.41
C THR A 93 -7.48 15.93 2.92
N GLU A 94 -8.10 14.75 2.91
CA GLU A 94 -7.51 13.50 3.39
C GLU A 94 -6.40 13.04 2.46
N SER A 95 -5.21 12.80 3.01
CA SER A 95 -4.11 12.20 2.27
C SER A 95 -4.28 10.68 2.14
N LEU A 96 -3.58 10.07 1.18
CA LEU A 96 -3.51 8.62 1.04
C LEU A 96 -3.00 7.94 2.33
N ALA A 97 -1.98 8.52 2.97
CA ALA A 97 -1.45 7.98 4.22
C ALA A 97 -2.50 8.02 5.33
N ASP A 98 -3.17 9.16 5.52
CA ASP A 98 -4.23 9.30 6.52
C ASP A 98 -5.35 8.27 6.29
N PHE A 99 -5.77 8.10 5.03
CA PHE A 99 -6.77 7.11 4.66
C PHE A 99 -6.34 5.68 5.05
N ILE A 100 -5.13 5.27 4.65
CA ILE A 100 -4.60 3.92 4.91
C ILE A 100 -4.57 3.64 6.41
N LEU A 101 -4.18 4.63 7.22
CA LEU A 101 -4.11 4.49 8.67
C LEU A 101 -5.49 4.42 9.35
N THR A 102 -6.58 4.71 8.64
CA THR A 102 -7.95 4.48 9.16
C THR A 102 -8.43 3.04 9.01
N LEU A 103 -7.81 2.24 8.14
CA LEU A 103 -8.24 0.88 7.85
C LEU A 103 -8.09 -0.01 9.08
N GLN A 104 -9.08 -0.87 9.32
CA GLN A 104 -9.15 -1.73 10.50
C GLN A 104 -8.85 -3.19 10.15
N ARG A 105 -8.41 -3.94 11.16
CA ARG A 105 -8.10 -5.36 11.02
C ARG A 105 -9.38 -6.18 11.08
N LEU A 106 -9.46 -7.25 10.29
CA LEU A 106 -10.46 -8.30 10.52
C LEU A 106 -10.11 -9.12 11.78
N ALA A 107 -11.00 -10.01 12.21
CA ALA A 107 -10.77 -10.88 13.37
C ALA A 107 -9.67 -11.95 13.13
N GLU A 108 -9.32 -12.22 11.88
CA GLU A 108 -8.32 -13.23 11.51
C GLU A 108 -6.88 -12.74 11.69
N PRO A 109 -5.92 -13.63 12.04
CA PRO A 109 -4.51 -13.24 12.13
C PRO A 109 -3.92 -12.88 10.76
N HIS A 110 -2.92 -11.98 10.75
CA HIS A 110 -2.10 -11.73 9.56
C HIS A 110 -1.39 -13.02 9.09
N GLY A 111 -1.05 -13.06 7.80
CA GLY A 111 -0.31 -14.15 7.16
C GLY A 111 -1.11 -15.45 6.97
N ARG A 112 -2.39 -15.51 7.39
CA ARG A 112 -3.23 -16.70 7.24
C ARG A 112 -3.95 -16.78 5.91
N THR A 113 -4.42 -15.65 5.41
CA THR A 113 -5.23 -15.57 4.19
C THR A 113 -4.63 -14.54 3.25
N PHE A 114 -4.38 -14.94 2.01
CA PHE A 114 -4.05 -14.01 0.94
C PHE A 114 -5.29 -13.20 0.56
N ARG A 115 -5.20 -11.88 0.62
CA ARG A 115 -6.24 -10.97 0.12
C ARG A 115 -5.60 -9.87 -0.70
N TYR A 116 -5.90 -9.87 -2.00
CA TYR A 116 -5.44 -8.81 -2.89
C TYR A 116 -6.06 -7.47 -2.51
N ARG A 117 -5.25 -6.54 -1.98
CA ARG A 117 -5.66 -5.22 -1.47
C ARG A 117 -4.62 -4.17 -1.82
N SER A 118 -4.99 -3.23 -2.69
CA SER A 118 -4.10 -2.16 -3.18
C SER A 118 -3.48 -1.30 -2.06
N PRO A 119 -4.18 -0.97 -0.95
CA PRO A 119 -3.56 -0.25 0.17
C PRO A 119 -2.28 -0.88 0.72
N ASN A 120 -2.09 -2.19 0.60
CA ASN A 120 -0.84 -2.84 1.02
C ASN A 120 0.37 -2.36 0.19
N SER A 121 0.19 -2.16 -1.12
CA SER A 121 1.28 -1.68 -1.98
C SER A 121 1.58 -0.20 -1.79
N ASP A 122 0.56 0.62 -1.50
CA ASP A 122 0.77 2.03 -1.16
C ASP A 122 1.48 2.18 0.18
N LEU A 123 1.06 1.40 1.18
CA LEU A 123 1.76 1.34 2.46
C LEU A 123 3.22 0.89 2.24
N LEU A 124 3.47 -0.14 1.43
CA LEU A 124 4.83 -0.57 1.11
C LEU A 124 5.67 0.56 0.50
N GLY A 125 5.09 1.37 -0.38
CA GLY A 125 5.73 2.59 -0.90
C GLY A 125 6.13 3.56 0.21
N ILE A 126 5.21 3.85 1.14
CA ILE A 126 5.50 4.70 2.32
C ILE A 126 6.62 4.10 3.18
N LEU A 127 6.63 2.78 3.40
CA LEU A 127 7.67 2.11 4.18
C LEU A 127 9.04 2.22 3.50
N ILE A 128 9.09 2.09 2.17
CA ILE A 128 10.30 2.28 1.36
C ILE A 128 10.82 3.72 1.50
N GLU A 129 9.94 4.72 1.42
CA GLU A 129 10.32 6.13 1.62
C GLU A 129 10.89 6.36 3.02
N ARG A 130 10.23 5.81 4.06
CA ARG A 130 10.68 5.94 5.45
C ARG A 130 12.01 5.25 5.72
N ALA A 131 12.25 4.09 5.11
CA ALA A 131 13.49 3.35 5.26
C ALA A 131 14.66 4.02 4.51
N SER A 132 14.42 4.49 3.29
CA SER A 132 15.45 5.09 2.43
C SER A 132 15.72 6.57 2.72
N GLY A 133 14.76 7.28 3.31
CA GLY A 133 14.80 8.74 3.46
C GLY A 133 14.60 9.50 2.15
N GLN A 134 14.20 8.81 1.07
CA GLN A 134 13.99 9.38 -0.26
C GLN A 134 12.51 9.30 -0.66
N ARG A 135 12.08 10.13 -1.61
CA ARG A 135 10.74 10.01 -2.19
C ARG A 135 10.67 8.78 -3.08
N PHE A 136 9.51 8.14 -3.17
CA PHE A 136 9.34 6.89 -3.91
C PHE A 136 9.68 7.02 -5.41
N ALA A 137 9.59 8.23 -5.96
CA ALA A 137 9.88 8.52 -7.36
C ALA A 137 11.37 8.85 -7.63
N GLU A 138 12.21 8.93 -6.61
CA GLU A 138 13.65 9.20 -6.66
C GLU A 138 14.47 7.93 -6.41
#